data_AF-A0AAE2Y7G7-F1
#
_entry.id   AF-A0AAE2Y7G7-F1
#
_cell.length_a   1.000
_cell.length_b   1.000
_cell.length_c   1.000
_cell.angle_alpha   90.00
_cell.angle_beta   90.00
_cell.angle_gamma   90.00
#
_symmetry.space_group_name_H-M   'P 1'
#
loop_
_entity.id
_entity.type
_entity.pdbx_description
1 polymer ?
#
loop_
_entity_poly.entity_id
_entity_poly.type
_entity_poly.pdbx_seq_one_letter_code
_entity_poly.pdbx_strand_id
1 'polypeptide(L)'
;MTILKINLPARINEAFRWIVSRRRGVQKGVLRNATLTAISRYIGSDPEIVLVASKSFFSIEVSEQLAPKVLNILLPNREIIFSVHLNLKEIEEKLGRVKATYMDQGYTVFRWRPAEIKLLSALKSFRAEWGERELVFEEGCVSLTTESLEESLRIAEKVAETVGLQMPQTPVPRQLEIYKWRDIEGQEVIIK
;
A
#
# COMPACT_ATOMS: atom_id res chain seq x y z
N MET A 1 -24.75 -0.25 20.04
CA MET A 1 -23.41 0.12 19.54
C MET A 1 -22.52 0.38 20.75
N THR A 2 -21.70 -0.60 21.12
CA THR A 2 -20.93 -0.56 22.38
C THR A 2 -19.67 0.27 22.18
N ILE A 3 -19.51 1.36 22.93
CA ILE A 3 -18.34 2.23 22.84
C ILE A 3 -17.26 1.66 23.75
N LEU A 4 -16.20 1.10 23.16
CA LEU A 4 -15.02 0.68 23.91
C LEU A 4 -14.13 1.91 24.17
N LYS A 5 -14.03 2.31 25.45
CA LYS A 5 -13.10 3.36 25.89
C LYS A 5 -11.84 2.70 26.42
N ILE A 6 -10.73 2.89 25.72
CA ILE A 6 -9.43 2.33 26.09
C ILE A 6 -8.48 3.50 26.37
N ASN A 7 -7.73 3.41 27.46
CA ASN A 7 -6.70 4.40 27.78
C ASN A 7 -5.37 3.93 27.18
N LEU A 8 -4.90 4.61 26.12
CA LEU A 8 -3.65 4.30 25.44
C LEU A 8 -2.54 5.25 25.90
N PRO A 9 -1.34 4.74 26.23
CA PRO A 9 -0.18 5.59 26.49
C PRO A 9 0.07 6.57 25.34
N ALA A 10 0.35 7.85 25.67
CA ALA A 10 0.47 8.92 24.69
C ALA A 10 1.45 8.60 23.56
N ARG A 11 2.61 8.02 23.88
CA ARG A 11 3.63 7.60 22.92
C ARG A 11 3.11 6.59 21.88
N ILE A 12 2.26 5.66 22.30
CA ILE A 12 1.69 4.63 21.41
C ILE A 12 0.63 5.27 20.50
N ASN A 13 -0.20 6.15 21.06
CA ASN A 13 -1.22 6.86 20.31
C ASN A 13 -0.59 7.77 19.23
N GLU A 14 0.50 8.46 19.54
CA GLU A 14 1.24 9.29 18.57
C GLU A 14 1.89 8.45 17.48
N ALA A 15 2.58 7.36 17.83
CA ALA A 15 3.16 6.45 16.85
C ALA A 15 2.11 5.86 15.91
N PHE A 16 0.98 5.41 16.46
CA PHE A 16 -0.14 4.89 15.68
C PHE A 16 -0.74 5.95 14.75
N ARG A 17 -0.99 7.16 15.26
CA ARG A 17 -1.49 8.29 14.47
C ARG A 17 -0.55 8.67 13.34
N TRP A 18 0.75 8.65 13.59
CA TRP A 18 1.76 8.97 12.60
C TRP A 18 1.79 7.94 11.46
N ILE A 19 1.78 6.65 11.79
CA ILE A 19 1.73 5.55 10.82
C ILE A 19 0.42 5.61 10.01
N VAL A 20 -0.72 5.78 10.69
CA VAL A 20 -2.04 5.85 10.05
C VAL A 20 -2.15 7.09 9.16
N SER A 21 -1.64 8.24 9.60
CA SER A 21 -1.63 9.47 8.79
C SER A 21 -0.76 9.32 7.55
N ARG A 22 0.38 8.62 7.64
CA ARG A 22 1.23 8.32 6.48
C ARG A 22 0.56 7.38 5.48
N ARG A 23 -0.09 6.31 5.97
CA ARG A 23 -0.66 5.26 5.09
C ARG A 23 -2.06 5.57 4.57
N ARG A 24 -2.89 6.28 5.35
CA ARG A 24 -4.32 6.49 5.08
C ARG A 24 -4.74 7.96 5.03
N GLY A 25 -3.79 8.89 5.18
CA GLY A 25 -4.04 10.33 5.18
C GLY A 25 -4.80 10.85 6.41
N VAL A 26 -5.27 12.10 6.33
CA VAL A 26 -6.02 12.77 7.40
C VAL A 26 -7.49 12.93 6.99
N GLN A 27 -8.36 12.04 7.47
CA GLN A 27 -9.81 12.19 7.35
C GLN A 27 -10.53 11.79 8.65
N LYS A 28 -11.74 12.33 8.86
CA LYS A 28 -12.57 12.02 10.02
C LYS A 28 -12.92 10.52 10.04
N GLY A 29 -12.54 9.82 11.11
CA GLY A 29 -12.80 8.38 11.28
C GLY A 29 -11.67 7.44 10.84
N VAL A 30 -10.60 7.95 10.21
CA VAL A 30 -9.47 7.13 9.72
C VAL A 30 -8.78 6.37 10.86
N LEU A 31 -8.56 7.01 12.00
CA LEU A 31 -7.98 6.35 13.17
C LEU A 31 -8.88 5.23 13.68
N ARG A 32 -10.19 5.46 13.75
CA ARG A 32 -11.15 4.44 14.19
C ARG A 32 -11.12 3.24 13.25
N ASN A 33 -11.12 3.47 11.94
CA ASN A 33 -11.07 2.39 10.95
C ASN A 33 -9.74 1.65 11.00
N ALA A 34 -8.61 2.35 11.13
CA ALA A 34 -7.30 1.72 11.27
C ALA A 34 -7.21 0.89 12.56
N THR A 35 -7.77 1.37 13.67
CA THR A 35 -7.83 0.61 14.92
C THR A 35 -8.73 -0.62 14.78
N LEU A 36 -9.88 -0.50 14.12
CA LEU A 36 -10.75 -1.64 13.86
C LEU A 36 -10.11 -2.67 12.92
N THR A 37 -9.39 -2.23 11.89
CA THR A 37 -8.58 -3.13 11.04
C THR A 37 -7.48 -3.81 11.86
N ALA A 38 -6.78 -3.09 12.74
CA ALA A 38 -5.76 -3.69 13.59
C ALA A 38 -6.37 -4.72 14.56
N ILE A 39 -7.53 -4.40 15.15
CA ILE A 39 -8.28 -5.31 16.01
C ILE A 39 -8.75 -6.54 15.24
N SER A 40 -9.29 -6.39 14.02
CA SER A 40 -9.72 -7.52 13.19
C SER A 40 -8.55 -8.45 12.84
N ARG A 41 -7.36 -7.90 12.57
CA ARG A 41 -6.11 -8.66 12.39
C ARG A 41 -5.76 -9.52 13.59
N TYR A 42 -5.92 -9.01 14.81
CA TYR A 42 -5.62 -9.77 16.04
C TYR A 42 -6.71 -10.80 16.40
N ILE A 43 -7.93 -10.63 15.90
CA ILE A 43 -9.06 -11.56 16.14
C ILE A 43 -9.11 -12.68 15.08
N GLY A 44 -8.24 -12.64 14.06
CA GLY A 44 -8.12 -13.69 13.04
C GLY A 44 -9.19 -13.62 11.94
N SER A 45 -9.88 -12.49 11.81
CA SER A 45 -10.86 -12.23 10.75
C SER A 45 -10.28 -11.14 9.85
N ASP A 46 -9.25 -11.47 9.08
CA ASP A 46 -8.59 -10.51 8.19
C ASP A 46 -9.00 -10.76 6.74
N PRO A 47 -9.35 -9.71 5.97
CA PRO A 47 -9.42 -9.82 4.53
C PRO A 47 -8.10 -10.37 3.96
N GLU A 48 -8.20 -11.36 3.08
CA GLU A 48 -7.09 -11.83 2.24
C GLU A 48 -6.58 -10.70 1.33
N ILE A 49 -7.49 -9.87 0.85
CA ILE A 49 -7.19 -8.74 -0.03
C ILE A 49 -8.04 -7.53 0.39
N VAL A 50 -7.39 -6.37 0.53
CA VAL A 50 -8.06 -5.08 0.70
C VAL A 50 -7.66 -4.16 -0.43
N LEU A 51 -8.61 -3.65 -1.18
CA LEU A 51 -8.39 -2.65 -2.23
C LEU A 51 -9.15 -1.38 -1.87
N VAL A 52 -8.49 -0.23 -1.97
CA VAL A 52 -9.08 1.10 -1.77
C VAL A 52 -8.69 2.01 -2.92
N ALA A 53 -9.68 2.63 -3.56
CA ALA A 53 -9.50 3.63 -4.60
C ALA A 53 -10.21 4.92 -4.20
N SER A 54 -9.46 6.02 -4.13
CA SER A 54 -9.95 7.33 -3.71
C SER A 54 -9.46 8.42 -4.66
N LYS A 55 -9.93 9.67 -4.47
CA LYS A 55 -9.48 10.78 -5.33
C LYS A 55 -7.95 10.99 -5.33
N SER A 56 -7.28 10.79 -4.21
CA SER A 56 -5.87 11.18 -4.03
C SER A 56 -4.91 10.00 -3.89
N PHE A 57 -5.43 8.79 -3.75
CA PHE A 57 -4.60 7.59 -3.63
C PHE A 57 -5.35 6.32 -4.02
N PHE A 58 -4.56 5.35 -4.48
CA PHE A 58 -4.89 3.95 -4.59
C PHE A 58 -4.10 3.18 -3.53
N SER A 59 -4.72 2.19 -2.88
CA SER A 59 -4.03 1.31 -1.95
C SER A 59 -4.53 -0.12 -2.09
N ILE A 60 -3.63 -1.08 -1.97
CA ILE A 60 -3.98 -2.49 -1.91
C ILE A 60 -3.12 -3.23 -0.91
N GLU A 61 -3.73 -4.10 -0.12
CA GLU A 61 -3.08 -5.07 0.74
C GLU A 61 -3.30 -6.47 0.16
N VAL A 62 -2.21 -7.18 -0.10
CA VAL A 62 -2.20 -8.53 -0.67
C VAL A 62 -1.13 -9.39 0.00
N SER A 63 -1.23 -10.71 -0.19
CA SER A 63 -0.18 -11.64 0.20
C SER A 63 1.15 -11.36 -0.53
N GLU A 64 2.27 -11.75 0.09
CA GLU A 64 3.61 -11.59 -0.49
C GLU A 64 3.76 -12.23 -1.88
N GLN A 65 2.96 -13.26 -2.17
CA GLN A 65 2.96 -13.95 -3.47
C GLN A 65 2.33 -13.12 -4.59
N LEU A 66 1.36 -12.26 -4.26
CA LEU A 66 0.65 -11.40 -5.20
C LEU A 66 1.27 -10.01 -5.33
N ALA A 67 1.98 -9.54 -4.30
CA ALA A 67 2.61 -8.22 -4.29
C ALA A 67 3.50 -7.94 -5.52
N PRO A 68 4.36 -8.87 -6.01
CA PRO A 68 5.14 -8.63 -7.23
C PRO A 68 4.28 -8.38 -8.47
N LYS A 69 3.11 -9.02 -8.58
CA LYS A 69 2.20 -8.81 -9.72
C LYS A 69 1.60 -7.41 -9.68
N VAL A 70 1.19 -6.97 -8.49
CA VAL A 70 0.68 -5.61 -8.26
C VAL A 70 1.75 -4.57 -8.57
N LEU A 71 2.96 -4.72 -8.04
CA LEU A 71 4.08 -3.81 -8.28
C LEU A 71 4.43 -3.69 -9.77
N ASN A 72 4.33 -4.78 -10.53
CA ASN A 72 4.56 -4.78 -11.97
C ASN A 72 3.55 -3.94 -12.76
N ILE A 73 2.33 -3.77 -12.25
CA ILE A 73 1.29 -2.92 -12.86
C ILE A 73 1.52 -1.46 -12.52
N LEU A 74 1.92 -1.18 -11.27
CA LEU A 74 1.97 0.17 -10.73
C LEU A 74 3.27 0.91 -11.04
N LEU A 75 4.40 0.19 -11.09
CA LEU A 75 5.70 0.80 -11.35
C LEU A 75 5.92 1.00 -12.85
N PRO A 76 6.41 2.18 -13.28
CA PRO A 76 6.69 2.43 -14.68
C PRO A 76 7.95 1.68 -15.14
N ASN A 77 7.97 1.24 -16.40
CA ASN A 77 9.15 0.60 -17.01
C ASN A 77 10.23 1.60 -17.46
N ARG A 78 10.69 2.42 -16.53
CA ARG A 78 11.77 3.41 -16.71
C ARG A 78 12.56 3.56 -15.43
N GLU A 79 13.72 4.21 -15.51
CA GLU A 79 14.51 4.52 -14.33
C GLU A 79 13.75 5.52 -13.44
N ILE A 80 13.62 5.19 -12.16
CA ILE A 80 12.96 6.01 -11.14
C ILE A 80 13.79 6.03 -9.85
N ILE A 81 13.43 6.90 -8.92
CA ILE A 81 14.13 7.04 -7.64
C ILE A 81 13.51 6.08 -6.62
N PHE A 82 14.37 5.34 -5.92
CA PHE A 82 14.00 4.49 -4.81
C PHE A 82 14.68 4.98 -3.53
N SER A 83 13.94 4.90 -2.43
CA SER A 83 14.38 5.22 -1.07
C SER A 83 14.09 4.03 -0.17
N VAL A 84 15.12 3.46 0.44
CA VAL A 84 15.03 2.20 1.20
C VAL A 84 15.82 2.33 2.50
N HIS A 85 15.27 1.80 3.60
CA HIS A 85 15.98 1.74 4.88
C HIS A 85 16.89 0.51 4.96
N LEU A 86 17.85 0.45 4.04
CA LEU A 86 18.90 -0.57 3.95
C LEU A 86 20.19 0.13 3.52
N ASN A 87 21.34 -0.46 3.87
CA ASN A 87 22.61 0.05 3.38
C ASN A 87 22.86 -0.37 1.92
N LEU A 88 23.79 0.31 1.24
CA LEU A 88 24.08 0.05 -0.18
C LEU A 88 24.47 -1.41 -0.45
N LYS A 89 25.25 -2.03 0.43
CA LYS A 89 25.70 -3.42 0.26
C LYS A 89 24.52 -4.39 0.29
N GLU A 90 23.59 -4.23 1.23
CA GLU A 90 22.37 -5.04 1.32
C GLU A 90 21.47 -4.87 0.08
N ILE A 91 21.43 -3.67 -0.49
CA ILE A 91 20.67 -3.41 -1.72
C ILE A 91 21.36 -4.08 -2.90
N GLU A 92 22.69 -3.98 -3.01
CA GLU A 92 23.46 -4.60 -4.09
C GLU A 92 23.39 -6.13 -4.07
N GLU A 93 23.33 -6.74 -2.87
CA GLU A 93 23.12 -8.18 -2.71
C GLU A 93 21.75 -8.64 -3.22
N LYS A 94 20.72 -7.79 -3.16
CA LYS A 94 19.35 -8.13 -3.56
C LYS A 94 19.02 -7.76 -5.01
N LEU A 95 19.47 -6.58 -5.47
CA LEU A 95 19.11 -6.01 -6.77
C LEU A 95 20.26 -6.09 -7.80
N GLY A 96 21.44 -6.55 -7.38
CA GLY A 96 22.66 -6.40 -8.14
C GLY A 96 23.21 -4.97 -8.06
N ARG A 97 24.21 -4.67 -8.90
CA ARG A 97 24.94 -3.40 -8.84
C ARG A 97 24.02 -2.19 -9.06
N VAL A 98 23.85 -1.37 -8.03
CA VAL A 98 23.04 -0.15 -8.05
C VAL A 98 23.90 1.08 -7.75
N LYS A 99 23.57 2.22 -8.35
CA LYS A 99 24.28 3.47 -8.08
C LYS A 99 23.50 4.30 -7.06
N ALA A 100 24.01 4.38 -5.84
CA ALA A 100 23.50 5.29 -4.83
C ALA A 100 23.64 6.74 -5.31
N THR A 101 22.58 7.52 -5.10
CA THR A 101 22.55 8.97 -5.33
C THR A 101 22.73 9.73 -4.03
N TYR A 102 22.24 9.19 -2.91
CA TYR A 102 22.33 9.78 -1.59
C TYR A 102 22.22 8.71 -0.49
N MET A 103 22.91 8.93 0.62
CA MET A 103 22.87 8.06 1.81
C MET A 103 22.83 8.95 3.05
N ASP A 104 21.78 8.84 3.87
CA ASP A 104 21.69 9.56 5.14
C ASP A 104 20.73 8.85 6.11
N GLN A 105 21.01 8.94 7.41
CA GLN A 105 20.15 8.46 8.52
C GLN A 105 19.55 7.04 8.32
N GLY A 106 20.32 6.10 7.76
CA GLY A 106 19.88 4.72 7.55
C GLY A 106 19.04 4.49 6.27
N TYR A 107 18.80 5.54 5.49
CA TYR A 107 18.17 5.45 4.17
C TYR A 107 19.20 5.57 3.05
N THR A 108 19.08 4.67 2.08
CA THR A 108 19.81 4.75 0.81
C THR A 108 18.83 5.12 -0.29
N VAL A 109 19.19 6.18 -1.04
CA VAL A 109 18.46 6.65 -2.21
C VAL A 109 19.25 6.28 -3.45
N PHE A 110 18.62 5.62 -4.40
CA PHE A 110 19.26 5.18 -5.63
C PHE A 110 18.31 5.26 -6.82
N ARG A 111 18.88 5.30 -8.02
CA ARG A 111 18.12 5.19 -9.26
C ARG A 111 18.16 3.76 -9.75
N TRP A 112 17.01 3.24 -10.12
CA TRP A 112 16.90 1.89 -10.64
C TRP A 112 15.73 1.78 -11.60
N ARG A 113 15.90 0.95 -12.62
CA ARG A 113 14.82 0.59 -13.55
C ARG A 113 14.18 -0.69 -13.05
N PRO A 114 12.85 -0.75 -12.86
CA PRO A 114 12.13 -1.96 -12.48
C PRO A 114 12.15 -3.06 -13.55
N ALA A 115 13.32 -3.67 -13.78
CA ALA A 115 13.49 -4.76 -14.74
C ALA A 115 13.04 -6.10 -14.14
N GLU A 116 13.27 -6.30 -12.83
CA GLU A 116 12.93 -7.52 -12.11
C GLU A 116 12.17 -7.22 -10.81
N ILE A 117 10.84 -7.08 -10.91
CA ILE A 117 9.97 -6.75 -9.77
C ILE A 117 10.07 -7.76 -8.61
N LYS A 118 10.39 -9.02 -8.90
CA LYS A 118 10.62 -10.04 -7.87
C LYS A 118 11.80 -9.67 -6.96
N LEU A 119 12.91 -9.16 -7.51
CA LEU A 119 14.03 -8.70 -6.70
C LEU A 119 13.63 -7.51 -5.82
N LEU A 120 12.80 -6.62 -6.35
CA LEU A 120 12.31 -5.46 -5.61
C LEU A 120 11.47 -5.85 -4.40
N SER A 121 10.64 -6.90 -4.51
CA SER A 121 9.89 -7.42 -3.36
C SER A 121 10.78 -7.96 -2.24
N ALA A 122 12.02 -8.39 -2.52
CA ALA A 122 12.98 -8.85 -1.52
C ALA A 122 13.48 -7.72 -0.59
N LEU A 123 13.24 -6.45 -0.94
CA LEU A 123 13.54 -5.30 -0.08
C LEU A 123 12.56 -5.18 1.10
N LYS A 124 11.41 -5.86 1.06
CA LYS A 124 10.30 -5.83 2.04
C LYS A 124 9.60 -4.48 2.24
N SER A 125 10.34 -3.37 2.17
CA SER A 125 9.82 -2.02 2.30
C SER A 125 10.63 -1.05 1.44
N PHE A 126 9.96 -0.23 0.64
CA PHE A 126 10.60 0.83 -0.14
C PHE A 126 9.61 1.94 -0.49
N ARG A 127 10.16 3.11 -0.79
CA ARG A 127 9.46 4.22 -1.44
C ARG A 127 10.02 4.40 -2.84
N ALA A 128 9.16 4.59 -3.83
CA ALA A 128 9.51 4.83 -5.22
C ALA A 128 8.87 6.13 -5.70
N GLU A 129 9.62 6.97 -6.40
CA GLU A 129 9.20 8.33 -6.79
C GLU A 129 9.48 8.59 -8.27
N TRP A 130 8.48 9.13 -8.98
CA TRP A 130 8.62 9.58 -10.37
C TRP A 130 7.63 10.70 -10.71
N GLY A 131 8.15 11.86 -11.12
CA GLY A 131 7.32 13.05 -11.31
C GLY A 131 6.66 13.45 -9.98
N GLU A 132 5.35 13.65 -9.98
CA GLU A 132 4.55 13.96 -8.78
C GLU A 132 3.97 12.70 -8.10
N ARG A 133 4.44 11.50 -8.49
CA ARG A 133 3.93 10.23 -7.98
C ARG A 133 4.88 9.61 -6.97
N GLU A 134 4.27 9.05 -5.93
CA GLU A 134 4.93 8.30 -4.87
C GLU A 134 4.22 6.96 -4.72
N LEU A 135 4.99 5.88 -4.74
CA LEU A 135 4.55 4.55 -4.35
C LEU A 135 5.29 4.12 -3.10
N VAL A 136 4.56 3.63 -2.11
CA VAL A 136 5.09 3.04 -0.89
C VAL A 136 4.70 1.57 -0.86
N PHE A 137 5.70 0.71 -0.70
CA PHE A 137 5.52 -0.71 -0.46
C PHE A 137 6.02 -1.05 0.95
N GLU A 138 5.22 -1.78 1.72
CA GLU A 138 5.59 -2.27 3.04
C GLU A 138 4.82 -3.57 3.32
N GLU A 139 5.53 -4.71 3.40
CA GLU A 139 4.99 -6.00 3.83
C GLU A 139 3.68 -6.43 3.14
N GLY A 140 3.60 -6.28 1.80
CA GLY A 140 2.41 -6.67 1.03
C GLY A 140 1.34 -5.58 0.90
N CYS A 141 1.49 -4.47 1.62
CA CYS A 141 0.72 -3.25 1.38
C CYS A 141 1.41 -2.38 0.33
N VAL A 142 0.68 -1.98 -0.69
CA VAL A 142 1.12 -1.02 -1.72
C VAL A 142 0.17 0.17 -1.69
N SER A 143 0.71 1.37 -1.59
CA SER A 143 -0.04 2.62 -1.71
C SER A 143 0.60 3.50 -2.78
N LEU A 144 -0.21 4.10 -3.65
CA LEU A 144 0.21 4.94 -4.77
C LEU A 144 -0.59 6.24 -4.74
N THR A 145 0.09 7.38 -4.83
CA THR A 145 -0.58 8.67 -5.01
C THR A 145 -1.20 8.79 -6.41
N THR A 146 -2.40 9.35 -6.47
CA THR A 146 -3.14 9.57 -7.72
C THR A 146 -3.66 10.98 -7.80
N GLU A 147 -3.91 11.46 -9.01
CA GLU A 147 -4.35 12.83 -9.27
C GLU A 147 -5.89 12.96 -9.25
N SER A 148 -6.60 11.86 -9.53
CA SER A 148 -8.07 11.85 -9.58
C SER A 148 -8.68 10.51 -9.15
N LEU A 149 -9.99 10.53 -8.86
CA LEU A 149 -10.75 9.31 -8.57
C LEU A 149 -10.82 8.40 -9.80
N GLU A 150 -11.01 8.97 -10.99
CA GLU A 150 -11.02 8.23 -12.26
C GLU A 150 -9.71 7.48 -12.47
N GLU A 151 -8.57 8.14 -12.22
CA GLU A 151 -7.28 7.48 -12.28
C GLU A 151 -7.18 6.31 -11.29
N SER A 152 -7.55 6.56 -10.02
CA SER A 152 -7.52 5.54 -8.98
C SER A 152 -8.41 4.33 -9.31
N LEU A 153 -9.59 4.56 -9.89
CA LEU A 153 -10.50 3.49 -10.31
C LEU A 153 -9.95 2.71 -11.50
N ARG A 154 -9.34 3.38 -12.49
CA ARG A 154 -8.67 2.72 -13.62
C ARG A 154 -7.49 1.85 -13.17
N ILE A 155 -6.75 2.31 -12.16
CA ILE A 155 -5.69 1.51 -11.54
C ILE A 155 -6.29 0.32 -10.79
N ALA A 156 -7.33 0.57 -9.99
CA ALA A 156 -8.03 -0.47 -9.24
C ALA A 156 -8.56 -1.58 -10.12
N GLU A 157 -9.12 -1.26 -11.28
CA GLU A 157 -9.63 -2.24 -12.24
C GLU A 157 -8.53 -3.20 -12.72
N LYS A 158 -7.38 -2.66 -13.16
CA LYS A 158 -6.24 -3.47 -13.61
C LYS A 158 -5.67 -4.35 -12.49
N VAL A 159 -5.58 -3.80 -11.29
CA VAL A 159 -5.06 -4.53 -10.14
C VAL A 159 -6.05 -5.60 -9.69
N ALA A 160 -7.35 -5.28 -9.62
CA ALA A 160 -8.42 -6.19 -9.23
C ALA A 160 -8.42 -7.46 -10.07
N GLU A 161 -8.36 -7.32 -11.40
CA GLU A 161 -8.26 -8.45 -12.33
C GLU A 161 -7.08 -9.37 -12.00
N THR A 162 -5.93 -8.78 -11.68
CA THR A 162 -4.68 -9.52 -11.41
C THR A 162 -4.71 -10.29 -10.10
N VAL A 163 -5.49 -9.82 -9.12
CA VAL A 163 -5.59 -10.42 -7.78
C VAL A 163 -6.90 -11.20 -7.57
N GLY A 164 -7.73 -11.31 -8.61
CA GLY A 164 -8.99 -12.07 -8.57
C GLY A 164 -10.11 -11.36 -7.81
N LEU A 165 -10.12 -10.04 -7.79
CA LEU A 165 -11.25 -9.23 -7.33
C LEU A 165 -12.17 -8.87 -8.49
N GLN A 166 -13.45 -8.72 -8.20
CA GLN A 166 -14.46 -8.23 -9.15
C GLN A 166 -14.72 -6.74 -8.92
N MET A 167 -14.68 -5.93 -9.98
CA MET A 167 -15.04 -4.51 -9.87
C MET A 167 -16.57 -4.36 -9.90
N PRO A 168 -17.17 -3.48 -9.07
CA PRO A 168 -18.58 -3.17 -9.19
C PRO A 168 -18.86 -2.41 -10.49
N GLN A 169 -20.00 -2.66 -11.12
CA GLN A 169 -20.47 -1.86 -12.27
C GLN A 169 -21.22 -0.59 -11.86
N THR A 170 -21.34 -0.33 -10.56
CA THR A 170 -22.01 0.83 -10.00
C THR A 170 -21.09 2.06 -10.00
N PRO A 171 -21.60 3.26 -10.33
CA PRO A 171 -20.81 4.49 -10.24
C PRO A 171 -20.23 4.69 -8.84
N VAL A 172 -18.97 5.10 -8.76
CA VAL A 172 -18.27 5.43 -7.52
C VAL A 172 -18.09 6.94 -7.43
N PRO A 173 -18.90 7.66 -6.63
CA PRO A 173 -18.85 9.12 -6.60
C PRO A 173 -17.66 9.67 -5.82
N ARG A 174 -17.14 8.94 -4.81
CA ARG A 174 -16.05 9.43 -3.97
C ARG A 174 -14.96 8.41 -3.69
N GLN A 175 -15.33 7.19 -3.32
CA GLN A 175 -14.35 6.17 -2.92
C GLN A 175 -14.93 4.76 -3.06
N LEU A 176 -14.08 3.84 -3.47
CA LEU A 176 -14.35 2.41 -3.54
C LEU A 176 -13.46 1.68 -2.54
N GLU A 177 -14.05 0.75 -1.80
CA GLU A 177 -13.35 -0.23 -0.98
C GLU A 177 -13.83 -1.62 -1.35
N ILE A 178 -12.92 -2.56 -1.57
CA ILE A 178 -13.21 -3.97 -1.82
C ILE A 178 -12.44 -4.81 -0.82
N TYR A 179 -13.13 -5.72 -0.14
CA TYR A 179 -12.57 -6.65 0.82
C TYR A 179 -12.88 -8.08 0.38
N LYS A 180 -11.85 -8.89 0.15
CA LYS A 180 -12.02 -10.34 -0.03
C LYS A 180 -11.60 -11.01 1.26
N TRP A 181 -12.54 -11.71 1.89
CA TRP A 181 -12.33 -12.33 3.19
C TRP A 181 -11.73 -13.73 3.05
N ARG A 182 -10.83 -14.10 3.96
CA ARG A 182 -10.32 -15.47 4.02
C ARG A 182 -11.46 -16.40 4.46
N ASP A 183 -11.57 -17.56 3.81
CA ASP A 183 -12.55 -18.61 4.15
C ASP A 183 -14.04 -18.22 3.99
N ILE A 184 -14.33 -17.10 3.31
CA ILE A 184 -15.69 -16.70 2.93
C ILE A 184 -15.75 -16.59 1.40
N GLU A 185 -16.71 -17.28 0.79
CA GLU A 185 -16.97 -17.11 -0.63
C GLU A 185 -17.59 -15.72 -0.89
N GLY A 186 -16.87 -14.90 -1.66
CA GLY A 186 -17.33 -13.59 -2.09
C GLY A 186 -16.40 -12.44 -1.68
N GLN A 187 -16.87 -11.23 -1.93
CA GLN A 187 -16.19 -9.99 -1.56
C GLN A 187 -17.21 -8.97 -1.07
N GLU A 188 -16.81 -8.17 -0.09
CA GLU A 188 -17.56 -7.01 0.36
C GLU A 188 -17.13 -5.78 -0.45
N VAL A 189 -18.10 -5.00 -0.91
CA VAL A 189 -17.88 -3.79 -1.70
C VAL A 189 -18.55 -2.62 -1.01
N ILE A 190 -17.78 -1.57 -0.73
CA ILE A 190 -18.28 -0.33 -0.14
C ILE A 190 -18.05 0.81 -1.13
N ILE A 191 -19.13 1.48 -1.49
CA ILE A 191 -19.11 2.65 -2.37
C ILE A 191 -19.56 3.86 -1.55
N LYS A 192 -18.72 4.90 -1.53
CA LYS A 192 -18.94 6.17 -0.84
C LYS A 192 -19.05 7.32 -1.82
#